data_AF-A0A662XVD1-F1
#
_entry.id   AF-A0A662XVD1-F1
#
_cell.length_a   1.000
_cell.length_b   1.000
_cell.length_c   1.000
_cell.angle_alpha   90.00
_cell.angle_beta   90.00
_cell.angle_gamma   90.00
#
_symmetry.space_group_name_H-M   'P 1'
#
loop_
_entity.id
_entity.type
_entity.pdbx_description
1 polymer ?
#
loop_
_entity_poly.entity_id
_entity_poly.type
_entity_poly.pdbx_seq_one_letter_code
_entity_poly.pdbx_strand_id
1 'polypeptide(L)'
;MDTDGGMSRFTGNAAGAKYGTGYCDAQCPQDLKFISGEANVLNWTASATDSNSGTGNYGSCCAEMDIWEANSISNAYTSHPCSCESATECGSGDSRYDGVCDKDGCDFNPYRMGNKTFFGPGSDFTIDTSKEFTVVTRFITDDGTADGSLSEITRFYVQDGVSHEMPYASWTGLTDMNSLTDDQCSAAKTEFGDEDDHKAKGGLEQIGLAMKRGMVLTMSLWTDNAANCLWLDSDYPVASDASEPGVSRGTCATTSGVPADVIAAQPDATVVFSNIRFGDIGSTVDGVSTDSSSATSTTTTTAPSTSTTTTTAPSTSTTTTTAPSTSTTAPSTSTTTTTAPSTSTTTTTAPSTSTASEADEADDSASEADEDASDATETDDDSAATDVDTDTDTATTTAPAPATTTSAPSTSTSSCKTRARRH
;
A
#
# COMPACT_ATOMS: atom_id res chain seq x y z
N MET A 1 -8.40 -6.00 -14.05
CA MET A 1 -9.53 -5.69 -14.96
C MET A 1 -9.32 -6.34 -16.32
N ASP A 2 -10.40 -6.73 -17.01
CA ASP A 2 -10.34 -7.24 -18.41
C ASP A 2 -10.19 -6.10 -19.43
N THR A 3 -9.49 -6.34 -20.55
CA THR A 3 -9.17 -5.30 -21.56
C THR A 3 -10.38 -4.73 -22.32
N ASP A 4 -11.49 -5.46 -22.38
CA ASP A 4 -12.76 -4.99 -22.94
C ASP A 4 -13.75 -4.53 -21.84
N GLY A 5 -13.34 -4.51 -20.57
CA GLY A 5 -14.21 -4.22 -19.43
C GLY A 5 -15.21 -5.33 -19.10
N GLY A 6 -15.02 -6.54 -19.62
CA GLY A 6 -15.81 -7.74 -19.37
C GLY A 6 -16.82 -8.11 -20.45
N MET A 7 -16.88 -7.40 -21.59
CA MET A 7 -17.92 -7.62 -22.62
C MET A 7 -17.95 -9.04 -23.19
N SER A 8 -16.77 -9.62 -23.45
CA SER A 8 -16.63 -10.97 -24.01
C SER A 8 -17.01 -12.09 -23.04
N ARG A 9 -16.99 -11.80 -21.73
CA ARG A 9 -17.34 -12.73 -20.64
C ARG A 9 -18.79 -12.63 -20.23
N PHE A 10 -19.32 -11.41 -20.16
CA PHE A 10 -20.63 -11.12 -19.59
C PHE A 10 -21.57 -10.56 -20.66
N THR A 11 -22.51 -11.38 -21.13
CA THR A 11 -23.45 -10.99 -22.20
C THR A 11 -24.43 -9.87 -21.79
N GLY A 12 -24.58 -9.58 -20.50
CA GLY A 12 -25.27 -8.39 -19.99
C GLY A 12 -24.47 -7.09 -20.18
N ASN A 13 -23.13 -7.16 -20.26
CA ASN A 13 -22.29 -5.99 -20.48
C ASN A 13 -22.21 -5.61 -21.97
N ALA A 14 -23.15 -4.79 -22.42
CA ALA A 14 -23.14 -4.20 -23.76
C ALA A 14 -22.31 -2.89 -23.88
N ALA A 15 -21.60 -2.46 -22.83
CA ALA A 15 -20.95 -1.15 -22.75
C ALA A 15 -19.41 -1.23 -22.76
N GLY A 16 -18.83 -2.07 -21.89
CA GLY A 16 -17.38 -2.34 -21.85
C GLY A 16 -16.50 -1.19 -21.37
N ALA A 17 -15.19 -1.37 -21.56
CA ALA A 17 -14.13 -0.41 -21.20
C ALA A 17 -14.34 1.00 -21.78
N LYS A 18 -15.07 1.13 -22.90
CA LYS A 18 -15.48 2.42 -23.47
C LYS A 18 -16.30 3.29 -22.49
N TYR A 19 -17.00 2.65 -21.55
CA TYR A 19 -17.78 3.28 -20.49
C TYR A 19 -17.21 2.98 -19.08
N GLY A 20 -15.97 2.49 -18.98
CA GLY A 20 -15.30 2.23 -17.70
C GLY A 20 -15.84 1.02 -16.92
N THR A 21 -16.51 0.06 -17.56
CA THR A 21 -17.03 -1.13 -16.86
C THR A 21 -15.93 -2.13 -16.49
N GLY A 22 -16.22 -3.03 -15.54
CA GLY A 22 -15.34 -4.16 -15.22
C GLY A 22 -14.17 -3.80 -14.31
N TYR A 23 -14.34 -2.76 -13.49
CA TYR A 23 -13.42 -2.41 -12.42
C TYR A 23 -13.39 -3.52 -11.35
N CYS A 24 -12.21 -3.71 -10.78
CA CYS A 24 -11.91 -4.64 -9.70
C CYS A 24 -10.56 -4.23 -9.09
N ASP A 25 -10.39 -4.51 -7.80
CA ASP A 25 -9.18 -4.23 -7.02
C ASP A 25 -9.03 -5.26 -5.88
N ALA A 26 -8.04 -5.13 -5.00
CA ALA A 26 -7.82 -6.13 -3.95
C ALA A 26 -8.75 -6.01 -2.75
N GLN A 27 -9.43 -4.87 -2.55
CA GLN A 27 -10.37 -4.68 -1.43
C GLN A 27 -11.68 -5.46 -1.62
N CYS A 28 -11.93 -5.96 -2.83
CA CYS A 28 -13.20 -6.58 -3.27
C CYS A 28 -14.42 -5.65 -3.21
N PRO A 29 -14.37 -4.44 -3.79
CA PRO A 29 -15.36 -3.37 -3.65
C PRO A 29 -16.79 -3.83 -3.98
N GLN A 30 -17.68 -3.61 -3.02
CA GLN A 30 -19.10 -3.95 -3.10
C GLN A 30 -19.99 -2.75 -3.51
N ASP A 31 -19.42 -1.56 -3.62
CA ASP A 31 -20.10 -0.32 -4.03
C ASP A 31 -20.22 -0.16 -5.55
N LEU A 32 -19.56 -1.04 -6.31
CA LEU A 32 -19.66 -1.08 -7.76
C LEU A 32 -21.10 -1.39 -8.19
N LYS A 33 -21.74 -0.38 -8.76
CA LYS A 33 -23.15 -0.40 -9.18
C LYS A 33 -23.44 -1.43 -10.28
N PHE A 34 -22.42 -1.87 -11.03
CA PHE A 34 -22.50 -2.96 -12.00
C PHE A 34 -21.28 -3.88 -11.90
N ILE A 35 -21.53 -5.19 -11.75
CA ILE A 35 -20.50 -6.25 -11.64
C ILE A 35 -20.90 -7.40 -12.58
N SER A 36 -19.95 -8.01 -13.26
CA SER A 36 -20.18 -9.17 -14.17
C SER A 36 -21.34 -8.98 -15.18
N GLY A 37 -21.57 -7.74 -15.64
CA GLY A 37 -22.64 -7.40 -16.59
C GLY A 37 -24.06 -7.30 -16.00
N GLU A 38 -24.21 -7.41 -14.69
CA GLU A 38 -25.46 -7.25 -13.95
C GLU A 38 -25.40 -6.05 -13.00
N ALA A 39 -26.56 -5.56 -12.54
CA ALA A 39 -26.63 -4.45 -11.58
C ALA A 39 -26.56 -4.99 -10.15
N ASN A 40 -25.67 -4.45 -9.32
CA ASN A 40 -25.38 -4.95 -7.97
C ASN A 40 -26.44 -4.54 -6.91
N VAL A 41 -27.73 -4.59 -7.28
CA VAL A 41 -28.84 -4.02 -6.48
C VAL A 41 -29.42 -4.96 -5.42
N LEU A 42 -28.94 -6.22 -5.37
CA LEU A 42 -29.36 -7.16 -4.33
C LEU A 42 -28.79 -6.71 -2.98
N ASN A 43 -29.64 -6.67 -1.96
CA ASN A 43 -29.30 -6.23 -0.60
C ASN A 43 -28.63 -4.84 -0.51
N TRP A 44 -28.88 -3.96 -1.51
CA TRP A 44 -28.23 -2.66 -1.58
C TRP A 44 -28.51 -1.79 -0.35
N THR A 45 -27.45 -1.45 0.37
CA THR A 45 -27.49 -0.62 1.58
C THR A 45 -26.79 0.70 1.29
N ALA A 46 -27.46 1.83 1.49
CA ALA A 46 -26.85 3.15 1.28
C ALA A 46 -25.75 3.42 2.32
N SER A 47 -24.70 4.13 1.94
CA SER A 47 -23.65 4.53 2.90
C SER A 47 -24.19 5.57 3.88
N ALA A 48 -23.80 5.44 5.16
CA ALA A 48 -24.09 6.43 6.19
C ALA A 48 -23.22 7.70 6.06
N THR A 49 -22.08 7.62 5.37
CA THR A 49 -21.08 8.68 5.24
C THR A 49 -21.02 9.33 3.85
N ASP A 50 -21.40 8.62 2.79
CA ASP A 50 -21.49 9.16 1.42
C ASP A 50 -22.88 8.96 0.77
N SER A 51 -23.59 10.09 0.59
CA SER A 51 -24.86 10.17 -0.12
C SER A 51 -24.88 9.65 -1.57
N ASN A 52 -23.71 9.46 -2.18
CA ASN A 52 -23.57 9.00 -3.57
C ASN A 52 -23.29 7.49 -3.68
N SER A 53 -23.07 6.81 -2.54
CA SER A 53 -22.58 5.43 -2.49
C SER A 53 -23.39 4.55 -1.51
N GLY A 54 -22.95 3.30 -1.37
CA GLY A 54 -23.62 2.20 -0.71
C GLY A 54 -23.04 0.88 -1.21
N THR A 55 -23.42 -0.25 -0.62
CA THR A 55 -22.87 -1.57 -0.95
C THR A 55 -23.96 -2.54 -1.37
N GLY A 56 -23.68 -3.34 -2.40
CA GLY A 56 -24.50 -4.46 -2.86
C GLY A 56 -23.98 -5.82 -2.38
N ASN A 57 -24.74 -6.88 -2.67
CA ASN A 57 -24.40 -8.24 -2.25
C ASN A 57 -23.08 -8.78 -2.83
N TYR A 58 -22.61 -8.27 -3.97
CA TYR A 58 -21.41 -8.78 -4.65
C TYR A 58 -20.26 -7.78 -4.56
N GLY A 59 -19.04 -8.31 -4.38
CA GLY A 59 -17.79 -7.59 -4.59
C GLY A 59 -17.16 -7.95 -5.94
N SER A 60 -16.19 -7.16 -6.40
CA SER A 60 -15.43 -7.42 -7.63
C SER A 60 -13.93 -7.34 -7.34
N CYS A 61 -13.27 -8.48 -7.09
CA CYS A 61 -11.85 -8.48 -6.75
C CYS A 61 -10.93 -8.82 -7.94
N CYS A 62 -9.72 -8.25 -7.95
CA CYS A 62 -8.60 -8.77 -8.73
C CYS A 62 -7.26 -8.27 -8.16
N ALA A 63 -6.15 -8.94 -8.49
CA ALA A 63 -4.82 -8.57 -8.01
C ALA A 63 -4.43 -7.15 -8.44
N GLU A 64 -3.80 -6.43 -7.53
CA GLU A 64 -3.58 -4.99 -7.58
C GLU A 64 -2.12 -4.64 -7.26
N MET A 65 -1.67 -3.49 -7.77
CA MET A 65 -0.30 -3.01 -7.65
C MET A 65 -0.32 -1.48 -7.61
N ASP A 66 -0.33 -0.96 -6.39
CA ASP A 66 -0.36 0.47 -6.13
C ASP A 66 1.00 1.09 -6.39
N ILE A 67 1.12 1.67 -7.58
CA ILE A 67 2.28 2.44 -7.96
C ILE A 67 2.39 3.69 -7.08
N TRP A 68 1.27 4.31 -6.72
CA TRP A 68 1.26 5.63 -6.11
C TRP A 68 -0.03 5.97 -5.36
N GLU A 69 -0.08 5.63 -4.07
CA GLU A 69 -1.04 6.23 -3.14
C GLU A 69 -0.35 7.34 -2.36
N ALA A 70 -0.81 8.59 -2.48
CA ALA A 70 -0.14 9.71 -1.84
C ALA A 70 -1.01 10.96 -1.68
N ASN A 71 -0.58 11.80 -0.74
CA ASN A 71 -0.86 13.23 -0.75
C ASN A 71 0.47 14.01 -0.59
N SER A 72 0.43 15.27 -0.15
CA SER A 72 1.65 16.06 0.04
C SER A 72 2.45 15.70 1.30
N ILE A 73 1.92 14.87 2.19
CA ILE A 73 2.50 14.52 3.50
C ILE A 73 3.13 13.12 3.45
N SER A 74 2.40 12.13 2.94
CA SER A 74 2.85 10.74 2.87
C SER A 74 2.59 10.12 1.50
N ASN A 75 3.34 9.06 1.19
CA ASN A 75 3.08 8.16 0.06
C ASN A 75 3.32 6.71 0.48
N ALA A 76 2.68 5.79 -0.24
CA ALA A 76 2.96 4.36 -0.25
C ALA A 76 3.11 3.87 -1.70
N TYR A 77 3.75 2.71 -1.84
CA TYR A 77 3.53 1.82 -2.97
C TYR A 77 3.41 0.40 -2.42
N THR A 78 2.44 -0.36 -2.95
CA THR A 78 1.90 -1.53 -2.25
C THR A 78 1.57 -2.64 -3.25
N SER A 79 1.95 -3.88 -2.96
CA SER A 79 1.58 -5.04 -3.77
C SER A 79 0.47 -5.85 -3.12
N HIS A 80 -0.62 -6.13 -3.84
CA HIS A 80 -1.82 -6.81 -3.32
C HIS A 80 -2.17 -8.07 -4.13
N PRO A 81 -1.59 -9.24 -3.79
CA PRO A 81 -1.85 -10.49 -4.48
C PRO A 81 -3.27 -11.03 -4.20
N CYS A 82 -3.84 -11.72 -5.18
CA CYS A 82 -5.09 -12.48 -5.03
C CYS A 82 -4.91 -13.91 -5.53
N SER A 83 -5.45 -14.88 -4.81
CA SER A 83 -5.40 -16.31 -5.16
C SER A 83 -6.39 -16.71 -6.26
N CYS A 84 -7.33 -15.83 -6.63
CA CYS A 84 -8.22 -15.98 -7.78
C CYS A 84 -7.62 -15.31 -9.04
N GLU A 85 -7.80 -15.93 -10.21
CA GLU A 85 -7.28 -15.37 -11.48
C GLU A 85 -8.21 -14.33 -12.12
N SER A 86 -9.50 -14.28 -11.73
CA SER A 86 -10.49 -13.48 -12.45
C SER A 86 -11.70 -13.02 -11.60
N ALA A 87 -12.16 -11.79 -11.83
CA ALA A 87 -13.18 -11.10 -11.02
C ALA A 87 -14.60 -11.71 -10.97
N THR A 88 -14.83 -12.89 -11.56
CA THR A 88 -16.07 -13.67 -11.42
C THR A 88 -15.98 -14.71 -10.30
N GLU A 89 -14.76 -15.12 -9.95
CA GLU A 89 -14.49 -16.22 -9.01
C GLU A 89 -14.13 -15.71 -7.61
N CYS A 90 -13.98 -14.40 -7.47
CA CYS A 90 -13.44 -13.72 -6.31
C CYS A 90 -14.56 -13.21 -5.38
N GLY A 91 -14.76 -13.87 -4.23
CA GLY A 91 -15.65 -13.39 -3.17
C GLY A 91 -14.93 -12.42 -2.21
N SER A 92 -15.69 -11.50 -1.60
CA SER A 92 -15.18 -10.48 -0.67
C SER A 92 -14.55 -11.00 0.62
N GLY A 93 -14.81 -12.26 0.97
CA GLY A 93 -14.69 -12.80 2.32
C GLY A 93 -15.88 -12.39 3.20
N ASP A 94 -16.07 -13.13 4.31
CA ASP A 94 -16.90 -12.69 5.43
C ASP A 94 -16.11 -11.73 6.36
N SER A 95 -14.77 -11.90 6.43
CA SER A 95 -13.83 -11.05 7.17
C SER A 95 -12.68 -10.56 6.28
N ARG A 96 -11.88 -9.58 6.77
CA ARG A 96 -10.78 -8.93 6.03
C ARG A 96 -9.82 -9.90 5.34
N TYR A 97 -9.35 -10.93 6.06
CA TYR A 97 -8.34 -11.90 5.58
C TYR A 97 -8.94 -13.21 5.05
N ASP A 98 -10.23 -13.48 5.31
CA ASP A 98 -10.94 -14.68 4.79
C ASP A 98 -11.24 -14.59 3.28
N GLY A 99 -11.01 -13.41 2.67
CA GLY A 99 -11.17 -13.17 1.25
C GLY A 99 -10.10 -13.85 0.37
N VAL A 100 -10.29 -13.72 -0.94
CA VAL A 100 -9.35 -14.25 -1.95
C VAL A 100 -8.17 -13.31 -2.26
N CYS A 101 -8.24 -12.05 -1.80
CA CYS A 101 -7.25 -11.01 -2.03
C CYS A 101 -6.66 -10.54 -0.70
N ASP A 102 -5.38 -10.18 -0.72
CA ASP A 102 -4.70 -9.50 0.38
C ASP A 102 -5.15 -8.02 0.42
N LYS A 103 -5.93 -7.68 1.44
CA LYS A 103 -6.49 -6.32 1.61
C LYS A 103 -5.52 -5.35 2.28
N ASP A 104 -4.46 -5.82 2.92
CA ASP A 104 -3.43 -4.97 3.51
C ASP A 104 -2.32 -4.65 2.50
N GLY A 105 -1.94 -5.65 1.70
CA GLY A 105 -0.79 -5.59 0.83
C GLY A 105 0.53 -5.75 1.58
N CYS A 106 1.62 -5.74 0.80
CA CYS A 106 2.96 -5.44 1.30
C CYS A 106 3.32 -4.00 0.90
N ASP A 107 3.33 -3.09 1.87
CA ASP A 107 3.50 -1.65 1.68
C ASP A 107 4.93 -1.17 1.90
N PHE A 108 5.33 -0.13 1.15
CA PHE A 108 6.46 0.72 1.52
C PHE A 108 6.04 2.19 1.57
N ASN A 109 5.63 2.63 2.77
CA ASN A 109 5.56 4.04 3.12
C ASN A 109 6.87 4.48 3.81
N PRO A 110 7.66 5.44 3.26
CA PRO A 110 8.94 5.87 3.86
C PRO A 110 8.85 6.34 5.31
N TYR A 111 7.74 6.99 5.67
CA TYR A 111 7.49 7.49 7.01
C TYR A 111 7.09 6.34 7.94
N ARG A 112 6.26 5.39 7.50
CA ARG A 112 5.94 4.16 8.26
C ARG A 112 7.19 3.32 8.53
N MET A 113 8.08 3.19 7.54
CA MET A 113 9.39 2.53 7.66
C MET A 113 10.42 3.31 8.50
N GLY A 114 10.04 4.49 9.01
CA GLY A 114 10.77 5.24 10.04
C GLY A 114 11.51 6.49 9.54
N ASN A 115 11.68 6.69 8.24
CA ASN A 115 12.33 7.89 7.71
C ASN A 115 11.34 9.07 7.61
N LYS A 116 11.21 9.79 8.72
CA LYS A 116 10.27 10.92 8.88
C LYS A 116 10.65 12.19 8.09
N THR A 117 11.75 12.20 7.32
CA THR A 117 12.26 13.36 6.56
C THR A 117 12.52 13.08 5.07
N PHE A 118 12.10 11.92 4.56
CA PHE A 118 12.32 11.58 3.15
C PHE A 118 11.35 12.31 2.21
N PHE A 119 10.07 12.38 2.54
CA PHE A 119 9.01 12.90 1.66
C PHE A 119 8.11 13.85 2.47
N GLY A 120 7.81 15.02 1.90
CA GLY A 120 6.94 16.02 2.55
C GLY A 120 7.08 17.42 1.94
N PRO A 121 6.30 18.41 2.42
CA PRO A 121 6.21 19.71 1.77
C PRO A 121 7.35 20.66 2.20
N GLY A 122 8.20 21.05 1.25
CA GLY A 122 9.28 22.02 1.43
C GLY A 122 10.68 21.42 1.40
N SER A 123 11.69 22.30 1.30
CA SER A 123 13.10 21.96 1.09
C SER A 123 13.82 21.27 2.26
N ASP A 124 13.12 21.01 3.37
CA ASP A 124 13.65 20.26 4.52
C ASP A 124 13.47 18.73 4.34
N PHE A 125 12.70 18.31 3.34
CA PHE A 125 12.51 16.91 2.93
C PHE A 125 13.44 16.53 1.77
N THR A 126 13.72 15.23 1.62
CA THR A 126 14.53 14.73 0.48
C THR A 126 13.79 14.85 -0.86
N ILE A 127 12.47 14.64 -0.84
CA ILE A 127 11.53 14.89 -1.93
C ILE A 127 10.58 15.99 -1.46
N ASP A 128 10.70 17.18 -2.05
CA ASP A 128 9.88 18.36 -1.77
C ASP A 128 8.56 18.27 -2.53
N THR A 129 7.48 17.92 -1.83
CA THR A 129 6.13 17.76 -2.42
C THR A 129 5.45 19.07 -2.78
N SER A 130 6.08 20.22 -2.53
CA SER A 130 5.62 21.52 -3.05
C SER A 130 6.01 21.78 -4.51
N LYS A 131 6.73 20.83 -5.14
CA LYS A 131 7.17 20.85 -6.54
C LYS A 131 6.76 19.56 -7.27
N GLU A 132 6.90 19.57 -8.59
CA GLU A 132 6.89 18.36 -9.42
C GLU A 132 8.11 17.46 -9.12
N PHE A 133 7.94 16.15 -9.26
CA PHE A 133 8.99 15.13 -9.25
C PHE A 133 8.58 13.95 -10.11
N THR A 134 9.55 13.20 -10.63
CA THR A 134 9.30 11.93 -11.33
C THR A 134 9.34 10.79 -10.32
N VAL A 135 8.35 9.90 -10.36
CA VAL A 135 8.32 8.62 -9.63
C VAL A 135 8.75 7.52 -10.59
N VAL A 136 9.72 6.67 -10.21
CA VAL A 136 10.17 5.54 -11.03
C VAL A 136 10.09 4.25 -10.23
N THR A 137 9.33 3.28 -10.75
CA THR A 137 9.19 1.93 -10.19
C THR A 137 9.84 0.94 -11.14
N ARG A 138 10.67 0.03 -10.61
CA ARG A 138 11.32 -1.05 -11.39
C ARG A 138 10.82 -2.39 -10.85
N PHE A 139 10.30 -3.23 -11.74
CA PHE A 139 9.87 -4.60 -11.44
C PHE A 139 11.00 -5.55 -11.85
N ILE A 140 11.64 -6.18 -10.86
CA ILE A 140 12.83 -7.02 -11.05
C ILE A 140 12.42 -8.48 -10.99
N THR A 141 12.84 -9.25 -11.99
CA THR A 141 12.65 -10.71 -12.05
C THR A 141 13.90 -11.46 -11.63
N ASP A 142 13.70 -12.68 -11.14
CA ASP A 142 14.73 -13.58 -10.61
C ASP A 142 15.85 -13.91 -11.61
N ASP A 143 15.54 -13.98 -12.91
CA ASP A 143 16.50 -14.20 -14.00
C ASP A 143 16.86 -12.93 -14.80
N GLY A 144 16.25 -11.80 -14.47
CA GLY A 144 16.44 -10.52 -15.17
C GLY A 144 15.77 -10.43 -16.56
N THR A 145 14.88 -11.36 -16.92
CA THR A 145 14.11 -11.37 -18.17
C THR A 145 12.63 -11.04 -17.93
N ALA A 146 11.89 -10.71 -18.99
CA ALA A 146 10.43 -10.52 -18.91
C ALA A 146 9.65 -11.82 -18.62
N ASP A 147 10.27 -12.99 -18.78
CA ASP A 147 9.64 -14.31 -18.58
C ASP A 147 9.87 -14.87 -17.17
N GLY A 148 10.89 -14.39 -16.42
CA GLY A 148 11.21 -14.78 -15.04
C GLY A 148 10.14 -14.40 -14.00
N SER A 149 10.20 -14.96 -12.79
CA SER A 149 9.26 -14.64 -11.71
C SER A 149 9.63 -13.33 -11.03
N LEU A 150 8.63 -12.50 -10.69
CA LEU A 150 8.84 -11.22 -10.02
C LEU A 150 9.41 -11.46 -8.62
N SER A 151 10.59 -10.92 -8.35
CA SER A 151 11.33 -11.16 -7.11
C SER A 151 11.53 -9.91 -6.25
N GLU A 152 11.54 -8.72 -6.87
CA GLU A 152 11.70 -7.45 -6.16
C GLU A 152 10.96 -6.30 -6.87
N ILE A 153 10.34 -5.42 -6.11
CA ILE A 153 9.83 -4.13 -6.58
C ILE A 153 10.66 -3.02 -5.93
N THR A 154 11.37 -2.23 -6.74
CA THR A 154 12.18 -1.10 -6.25
C THR A 154 11.64 0.23 -6.74
N ARG A 155 11.89 1.28 -5.95
CA ARG A 155 11.45 2.66 -6.22
C ARG A 155 12.65 3.61 -6.16
N PHE A 156 12.61 4.65 -6.97
CA PHE A 156 13.40 5.87 -6.79
C PHE A 156 12.65 7.08 -7.37
N TYR A 157 13.15 8.28 -7.10
CA TYR A 157 12.57 9.54 -7.56
C TYR A 157 13.61 10.37 -8.32
N VAL A 158 13.14 11.27 -9.18
CA VAL A 158 13.98 12.33 -9.76
C VAL A 158 13.33 13.69 -9.53
N GLN A 159 14.02 14.60 -8.85
CA GLN A 159 13.57 15.97 -8.59
C GLN A 159 14.71 16.97 -8.84
N ASP A 160 14.40 18.12 -9.44
CA ASP A 160 15.38 19.15 -9.84
C ASP A 160 16.61 18.62 -10.62
N GLY A 161 16.46 17.47 -11.30
CA GLY A 161 17.52 16.77 -12.06
C GLY A 161 18.42 15.84 -11.23
N VAL A 162 18.11 15.61 -9.96
CA VAL A 162 18.83 14.71 -9.05
C VAL A 162 18.03 13.43 -8.81
N SER A 163 18.69 12.27 -8.80
CA SER A 163 18.06 10.98 -8.47
C SER A 163 18.16 10.67 -6.98
N HIS A 164 17.08 10.16 -6.41
CA HIS A 164 16.93 9.84 -4.99
C HIS A 164 16.37 8.42 -4.85
N GLU A 165 17.21 7.45 -4.50
CA GLU A 165 16.77 6.09 -4.14
C GLU A 165 15.96 6.10 -2.83
N MET A 166 15.18 5.06 -2.59
CA MET A 166 14.41 4.90 -1.33
C MET A 166 15.33 4.87 -0.10
N PRO A 167 14.88 5.43 1.05
CA PRO A 167 15.57 5.27 2.31
C PRO A 167 15.43 3.83 2.81
N TYR A 168 16.46 3.34 3.49
CA TYR A 168 16.34 2.11 4.28
C TYR A 168 15.42 2.33 5.49
N ALA A 169 14.66 1.30 5.84
CA ALA A 169 13.90 1.25 7.09
C ALA A 169 14.81 1.39 8.32
N SER A 170 14.28 1.97 9.40
CA SER A 170 15.03 2.17 10.66
C SER A 170 14.57 1.28 11.80
N TRP A 171 13.61 0.38 11.56
CA TRP A 171 13.11 -0.58 12.54
C TRP A 171 14.05 -1.78 12.69
N THR A 172 14.13 -2.35 13.90
CA THR A 172 15.15 -3.34 14.26
C THR A 172 15.00 -4.71 13.63
N GLY A 173 13.77 -5.11 13.29
CA GLY A 173 13.47 -6.31 12.51
C GLY A 173 13.76 -6.16 11.01
N LEU A 174 13.91 -4.92 10.51
CA LEU A 174 13.98 -4.63 9.07
C LEU A 174 15.41 -4.37 8.62
N THR A 175 16.17 -5.46 8.44
CA THR A 175 17.54 -5.38 7.93
C THR A 175 17.54 -5.04 6.43
N ASP A 176 18.24 -3.97 6.06
CA ASP A 176 18.51 -3.54 4.68
C ASP A 176 17.26 -3.42 3.76
N MET A 177 16.09 -3.13 4.33
CA MET A 177 14.84 -2.95 3.59
C MET A 177 14.70 -1.53 3.00
N ASN A 178 14.86 -1.38 1.67
CA ASN A 178 14.49 -0.18 0.90
C ASN A 178 13.64 -0.48 -0.36
N SER A 179 13.17 -1.73 -0.48
CA SER A 179 12.39 -2.27 -1.60
C SER A 179 11.31 -3.23 -1.06
N LEU A 180 10.51 -3.81 -1.95
CA LEU A 180 9.61 -4.92 -1.63
C LEU A 180 10.20 -6.23 -2.18
N THR A 181 10.44 -7.20 -1.30
CA THR A 181 10.72 -8.61 -1.59
C THR A 181 9.92 -9.46 -0.61
N ASP A 182 9.56 -10.71 -0.94
CA ASP A 182 8.71 -11.52 -0.04
C ASP A 182 9.31 -11.76 1.36
N ASP A 183 10.63 -11.78 1.50
CA ASP A 183 11.31 -11.86 2.80
C ASP A 183 11.22 -10.53 3.59
N GLN A 184 11.37 -9.38 2.91
CA GLN A 184 11.16 -8.06 3.53
C GLN A 184 9.68 -7.83 3.89
N CYS A 185 8.74 -8.33 3.08
CA CYS A 185 7.31 -8.30 3.37
C CYS A 185 6.98 -9.05 4.66
N SER A 186 7.41 -10.32 4.77
CA SER A 186 7.23 -11.09 6.01
C SER A 186 7.93 -10.45 7.21
N ALA A 187 9.10 -9.81 7.02
CA ALA A 187 9.79 -9.09 8.09
C ALA A 187 9.00 -7.85 8.55
N ALA A 188 8.44 -7.07 7.63
CA ALA A 188 7.58 -5.91 7.93
C ALA A 188 6.33 -6.34 8.71
N LYS A 189 5.60 -7.34 8.21
CA LYS A 189 4.43 -7.91 8.90
C LYS A 189 4.79 -8.39 10.31
N THR A 190 5.93 -9.07 10.46
CA THR A 190 6.42 -9.57 11.77
C THR A 190 6.83 -8.45 12.74
N GLU A 191 7.51 -7.40 12.29
CA GLU A 191 7.94 -6.27 13.14
C GLU A 191 6.74 -5.39 13.57
N PHE A 192 5.72 -5.26 12.72
CA PHE A 192 4.52 -4.44 12.98
C PHE A 192 3.39 -5.21 13.68
N GLY A 193 3.40 -6.55 13.64
CA GLY A 193 2.33 -7.38 14.18
C GLY A 193 1.11 -7.53 13.26
N ASP A 194 1.27 -7.21 11.98
CA ASP A 194 0.25 -7.38 10.94
C ASP A 194 0.17 -8.85 10.47
N GLU A 195 -0.97 -9.27 9.90
CA GLU A 195 -1.12 -10.62 9.29
C GLU A 195 -0.43 -10.67 7.91
N ASP A 196 0.36 -11.71 7.64
CA ASP A 196 1.09 -11.88 6.37
C ASP A 196 0.23 -12.55 5.29
N ASP A 197 -0.93 -11.93 5.02
CA ASP A 197 -1.86 -12.40 3.99
C ASP A 197 -1.27 -12.24 2.57
N HIS A 198 -0.34 -11.29 2.39
CA HIS A 198 0.49 -11.16 1.19
C HIS A 198 1.14 -12.48 0.80
N LYS A 199 1.86 -13.10 1.75
CA LYS A 199 2.48 -14.43 1.57
C LYS A 199 1.41 -15.51 1.41
N ALA A 200 0.30 -15.44 2.14
CA ALA A 200 -0.77 -16.43 2.06
C ALA A 200 -1.50 -16.45 0.70
N LYS A 201 -1.64 -15.31 0.00
CA LYS A 201 -2.18 -15.25 -1.37
C LYS A 201 -1.12 -15.49 -2.47
N GLY A 202 0.15 -15.72 -2.12
CA GLY A 202 1.21 -16.11 -3.07
C GLY A 202 2.25 -15.02 -3.41
N GLY A 203 2.28 -13.91 -2.68
CA GLY A 203 3.38 -12.93 -2.70
C GLY A 203 3.66 -12.29 -4.06
N LEU A 204 4.92 -11.88 -4.25
CA LEU A 204 5.36 -11.22 -5.49
C LEU A 204 5.27 -12.13 -6.72
N GLU A 205 5.40 -13.46 -6.59
CA GLU A 205 5.19 -14.37 -7.72
C GLU A 205 3.76 -14.27 -8.27
N GLN A 206 2.74 -14.22 -7.40
CA GLN A 206 1.34 -14.08 -7.81
C GLN A 206 1.06 -12.70 -8.45
N ILE A 207 1.72 -11.63 -7.97
CA ILE A 207 1.71 -10.31 -8.63
C ILE A 207 2.36 -10.38 -10.01
N GLY A 208 3.51 -11.06 -10.14
CA GLY A 208 4.18 -11.30 -11.42
C GLY A 208 3.28 -12.03 -12.43
N LEU A 209 2.47 -13.00 -11.98
CA LEU A 209 1.47 -13.66 -12.81
C LEU A 209 0.34 -12.71 -13.24
N ALA A 210 -0.11 -11.79 -12.38
CA ALA A 210 -1.06 -10.75 -12.75
C ALA A 210 -0.47 -9.77 -13.79
N MET A 211 0.77 -9.31 -13.60
CA MET A 211 1.49 -8.45 -14.54
C MET A 211 1.67 -9.13 -15.91
N LYS A 212 2.01 -10.42 -15.94
CA LYS A 212 2.16 -11.21 -17.18
C LYS A 212 0.84 -11.38 -17.95
N ARG A 213 -0.32 -11.40 -17.27
CA ARG A 213 -1.65 -11.35 -17.91
C ARG A 213 -1.99 -9.96 -18.47
N GLY A 214 -1.32 -8.91 -17.99
CA GLY A 214 -1.57 -7.51 -18.30
C GLY A 214 -2.54 -6.86 -17.30
N MET A 215 -2.18 -5.67 -16.85
CA MET A 215 -2.97 -4.86 -15.90
C MET A 215 -3.42 -3.55 -16.56
N VAL A 216 -4.48 -2.94 -16.02
CA VAL A 216 -5.02 -1.65 -16.50
C VAL A 216 -4.51 -0.55 -15.59
N LEU A 217 -4.03 0.57 -16.17
CA LEU A 217 -3.64 1.75 -15.40
C LEU A 217 -4.87 2.51 -14.92
N THR A 218 -5.06 2.56 -13.60
CA THR A 218 -6.02 3.44 -12.93
C THR A 218 -5.33 4.75 -12.52
N MET A 219 -6.06 5.86 -12.55
CA MET A 219 -5.66 7.15 -11.97
C MET A 219 -6.88 7.75 -11.28
N SER A 220 -6.78 8.06 -10.00
CA SER A 220 -7.90 8.49 -9.15
C SER A 220 -7.53 9.69 -8.27
N LEU A 221 -8.55 10.30 -7.67
CA LEU A 221 -8.45 11.26 -6.57
C LEU A 221 -9.73 11.10 -5.75
N TRP A 222 -9.59 10.85 -4.44
CA TRP A 222 -10.69 10.38 -3.60
C TRP A 222 -10.52 10.81 -2.13
N THR A 223 -11.58 10.63 -1.35
CA THR A 223 -11.59 10.77 0.12
C THR A 223 -12.09 9.47 0.73
N ASP A 224 -11.39 8.97 1.73
CA ASP A 224 -11.68 7.70 2.39
C ASP A 224 -12.86 7.80 3.37
N ASN A 225 -13.94 7.09 3.07
CA ASN A 225 -15.15 7.03 3.90
C ASN A 225 -15.13 5.90 4.95
N ALA A 226 -14.08 5.07 4.98
CA ALA A 226 -13.95 3.91 5.86
C ALA A 226 -12.89 4.13 6.97
N ALA A 227 -11.75 4.74 6.64
CA ALA A 227 -10.63 4.94 7.56
C ALA A 227 -9.97 6.34 7.46
N ASN A 228 -10.65 7.33 6.84
CA ASN A 228 -10.23 8.74 6.76
C ASN A 228 -8.77 8.95 6.26
N CYS A 229 -8.22 8.06 5.42
CA CYS A 229 -6.82 8.07 4.96
C CYS A 229 -5.76 7.94 6.07
N LEU A 230 -6.14 7.69 7.32
CA LEU A 230 -5.24 7.72 8.48
C LEU A 230 -4.17 6.61 8.40
N TRP A 231 -4.50 5.51 7.73
CA TRP A 231 -3.59 4.41 7.41
C TRP A 231 -2.43 4.83 6.49
N LEU A 232 -2.57 5.94 5.75
CA LEU A 232 -1.56 6.51 4.84
C LEU A 232 -0.76 7.66 5.46
N ASP A 233 -1.42 8.61 6.14
CA ASP A 233 -0.81 9.91 6.51
C ASP A 233 -0.87 10.30 8.00
N SER A 234 -1.37 9.43 8.87
CA SER A 234 -1.56 9.69 10.30
C SER A 234 -1.02 8.55 11.17
N ASP A 235 -1.44 8.49 12.43
CA ASP A 235 -1.25 7.35 13.33
C ASP A 235 -2.44 6.39 13.17
N TYR A 236 -2.17 5.12 12.87
CA TYR A 236 -3.22 4.11 12.68
C TYR A 236 -2.75 2.71 13.15
N PRO A 237 -3.55 1.95 13.91
CA PRO A 237 -4.87 2.33 14.46
C PRO A 237 -4.84 3.51 15.44
N VAL A 238 -5.91 4.30 15.49
CA VAL A 238 -5.98 5.58 16.23
C VAL A 238 -5.76 5.44 17.75
N ALA A 239 -5.95 4.24 18.30
CA ALA A 239 -5.78 3.94 19.73
C ALA A 239 -4.39 3.35 20.10
N SER A 240 -3.53 3.06 19.12
CA SER A 240 -2.17 2.53 19.34
C SER A 240 -1.18 3.62 19.72
N ASP A 241 -0.02 3.26 20.28
CA ASP A 241 1.01 4.23 20.62
C ASP A 241 1.82 4.59 19.35
N ALA A 242 1.94 5.89 19.04
CA ALA A 242 2.69 6.37 17.87
C ALA A 242 4.21 6.01 17.88
N SER A 243 4.74 5.49 19.00
CA SER A 243 6.10 4.94 19.09
C SER A 243 6.20 3.44 18.77
N GLU A 244 5.07 2.73 18.63
CA GLU A 244 5.04 1.33 18.20
C GLU A 244 5.39 1.18 16.70
N PRO A 245 6.17 0.16 16.31
CA PRO A 245 6.51 -0.10 14.91
C PRO A 245 5.27 -0.16 14.01
N GLY A 246 5.33 0.54 12.88
CA GLY A 246 4.26 0.54 11.88
C GLY A 246 3.04 1.42 12.18
N VAL A 247 2.91 2.02 13.37
CA VAL A 247 1.73 2.83 13.74
C VAL A 247 1.70 4.20 13.07
N SER A 248 2.79 4.98 13.12
CA SER A 248 2.84 6.33 12.52
C SER A 248 3.22 6.31 11.03
N ARG A 249 2.26 6.62 10.15
CA ARG A 249 2.39 6.64 8.68
C ARG A 249 2.50 8.04 8.07
N GLY A 250 2.20 9.10 8.82
CA GLY A 250 2.51 10.49 8.42
C GLY A 250 2.42 11.49 9.57
N THR A 251 2.28 12.78 9.24
CA THR A 251 2.21 13.88 10.23
C THR A 251 0.80 14.43 10.47
N CYS A 252 -0.23 13.88 9.83
CA CYS A 252 -1.60 14.36 9.99
C CYS A 252 -2.22 13.86 11.28
N ALA A 253 -3.15 14.63 11.84
CA ALA A 253 -3.81 14.29 13.09
C ALA A 253 -4.85 13.17 12.87
N THR A 254 -5.03 12.31 13.87
CA THR A 254 -6.04 11.24 13.88
C THR A 254 -7.49 11.75 13.79
N THR A 255 -7.70 13.06 13.92
CA THR A 255 -8.97 13.78 13.73
C THR A 255 -9.07 14.51 12.37
N SER A 256 -8.20 14.17 11.42
CA SER A 256 -8.25 14.68 10.04
C SER A 256 -8.91 13.68 9.08
N GLY A 257 -8.84 13.93 7.77
CA GLY A 257 -9.29 13.00 6.73
C GLY A 257 -10.81 12.82 6.54
N VAL A 258 -11.63 13.19 7.53
CA VAL A 258 -13.12 13.14 7.47
C VAL A 258 -13.61 13.75 6.14
N PRO A 259 -14.28 12.98 5.25
CA PRO A 259 -14.58 13.40 3.89
C PRO A 259 -15.29 14.74 3.76
N ALA A 260 -16.28 15.03 4.61
CA ALA A 260 -17.00 16.30 4.61
C ALA A 260 -16.08 17.51 4.89
N ASP A 261 -15.18 17.38 5.87
CA ASP A 261 -14.19 18.41 6.22
C ASP A 261 -13.14 18.58 5.12
N VAL A 262 -12.68 17.48 4.52
CA VAL A 262 -11.70 17.51 3.41
C VAL A 262 -12.29 18.18 2.17
N ILE A 263 -13.51 17.81 1.77
CA ILE A 263 -14.22 18.40 0.62
C ILE A 263 -14.51 19.88 0.86
N ALA A 264 -14.92 20.28 2.07
CA ALA A 264 -15.19 21.68 2.41
C ALA A 264 -13.92 22.54 2.49
N ALA A 265 -12.80 21.98 2.97
CA ALA A 265 -11.52 22.69 3.10
C ALA A 265 -10.69 22.71 1.81
N GLN A 266 -10.85 21.70 0.94
CA GLN A 266 -10.03 21.48 -0.27
C GLN A 266 -10.87 21.23 -1.55
N PRO A 267 -11.93 22.01 -1.85
CA PRO A 267 -12.76 21.78 -3.04
C PRO A 267 -12.02 22.04 -4.38
N ASP A 268 -10.91 22.78 -4.32
CA ASP A 268 -9.98 23.06 -5.42
C ASP A 268 -8.87 21.99 -5.56
N ALA A 269 -8.92 20.87 -4.81
CA ALA A 269 -7.87 19.86 -4.84
C ALA A 269 -7.73 19.21 -6.23
N THR A 270 -6.50 19.12 -6.72
CA THR A 270 -6.17 18.51 -8.00
C THR A 270 -4.86 17.73 -7.92
N VAL A 271 -4.79 16.61 -8.63
CA VAL A 271 -3.57 15.83 -8.88
C VAL A 271 -3.24 15.88 -10.38
N VAL A 272 -1.95 15.91 -10.74
CA VAL A 272 -1.50 15.98 -12.13
C VAL A 272 -0.54 14.82 -12.40
N PHE A 273 -1.07 13.75 -12.99
CA PHE A 273 -0.27 12.68 -13.57
C PHE A 273 0.16 13.08 -14.99
N SER A 274 1.46 13.09 -15.25
CA SER A 274 2.07 13.63 -16.48
C SER A 274 3.32 12.82 -16.85
N ASN A 275 3.83 12.99 -18.08
CA ASN A 275 5.13 12.42 -18.51
C ASN A 275 5.27 10.90 -18.28
N ILE A 276 4.16 10.16 -18.40
CA ILE A 276 4.12 8.69 -18.19
C ILE A 276 5.01 8.00 -19.24
N ARG A 277 5.87 7.11 -18.78
CA ARG A 277 6.85 6.35 -19.59
C ARG A 277 6.84 4.88 -19.18
N PHE A 278 7.03 4.00 -20.15
CA PHE A 278 7.11 2.55 -19.96
C PHE A 278 8.15 1.97 -20.93
N GLY A 279 8.90 0.97 -20.48
CA GLY A 279 10.00 0.34 -21.22
C GLY A 279 10.96 -0.37 -20.28
N ASP A 280 12.06 -0.88 -20.84
CA ASP A 280 13.09 -1.64 -20.12
C ASP A 280 13.71 -0.85 -18.94
N ILE A 281 14.26 -1.56 -17.94
CA ILE A 281 14.86 -0.94 -16.76
C ILE A 281 16.01 0.02 -17.18
N GLY A 282 15.92 1.27 -16.74
CA GLY A 282 16.86 2.34 -17.12
C GLY A 282 16.51 3.11 -18.41
N SER A 283 15.43 2.75 -19.13
CA SER A 283 15.01 3.46 -20.35
C SER A 283 14.14 4.71 -20.11
N THR A 284 13.56 4.86 -18.91
CA THR A 284 12.52 5.86 -18.63
C THR A 284 13.05 7.20 -18.13
N VAL A 285 14.29 7.28 -17.64
CA VAL A 285 14.93 8.52 -17.16
C VAL A 285 16.41 8.56 -17.56
N ASP A 286 16.89 9.74 -17.94
CA ASP A 286 18.29 9.94 -18.34
C ASP A 286 19.25 9.85 -17.14
N GLY A 287 20.43 9.26 -17.34
CA GLY A 287 21.55 9.32 -16.39
C GLY A 287 21.55 8.27 -15.27
N VAL A 288 20.51 7.44 -15.13
CA VAL A 288 20.52 6.28 -14.24
C VAL A 288 21.31 5.14 -14.91
N SER A 289 22.30 4.59 -14.21
CA SER A 289 23.09 3.46 -14.75
C SER A 289 22.24 2.19 -14.82
N THR A 290 22.36 1.44 -15.90
CA THR A 290 21.63 0.17 -16.12
C THR A 290 22.16 -1.00 -15.30
N ASP A 291 23.28 -0.83 -14.58
CA ASP A 291 23.95 -1.88 -13.80
C ASP A 291 23.20 -2.21 -12.51
N SER A 292 22.02 -2.82 -12.62
CA SER A 292 21.52 -3.69 -11.54
C SER A 292 22.33 -4.98 -11.55
N SER A 293 23.47 -4.94 -10.86
CA SER A 293 24.33 -6.09 -10.62
C SER A 293 24.99 -5.92 -9.26
N SER A 294 24.73 -6.87 -8.35
CA SER A 294 25.17 -6.80 -6.96
C SER A 294 26.70 -6.90 -6.85
N ALA A 295 27.37 -5.76 -6.96
CA ALA A 295 28.81 -5.62 -6.84
C ALA A 295 29.21 -5.58 -5.36
N THR A 296 29.32 -6.76 -4.73
CA THR A 296 29.78 -6.90 -3.34
C THR A 296 31.11 -6.15 -3.12
N SER A 297 31.03 -4.99 -2.45
CA SER A 297 32.16 -4.07 -2.26
C SER A 297 33.20 -4.63 -1.29
N THR A 298 34.03 -5.54 -1.79
CA THR A 298 35.12 -6.18 -1.06
C THR A 298 36.26 -5.20 -0.84
N THR A 299 36.26 -4.55 0.33
CA THR A 299 37.25 -3.56 0.77
C THR A 299 38.64 -4.18 0.92
N THR A 300 39.40 -4.20 -0.18
CA THR A 300 40.74 -4.78 -0.25
C THR A 300 41.75 -3.88 0.46
N THR A 301 41.92 -4.10 1.77
CA THR A 301 42.89 -3.37 2.61
C THR A 301 44.32 -3.65 2.15
N THR A 302 44.86 -2.72 1.36
CA THR A 302 46.20 -2.84 0.76
C THR A 302 47.28 -2.57 1.81
N ALA A 303 47.88 -3.65 2.33
CA ALA A 303 49.02 -3.56 3.24
C ALA A 303 50.31 -3.13 2.50
N PRO A 304 51.20 -2.31 3.11
CA PRO A 304 52.44 -1.88 2.46
C PRO A 304 53.42 -3.03 2.20
N SER A 305 54.07 -3.04 1.03
CA SER A 305 55.06 -4.05 0.66
C SER A 305 56.45 -3.79 1.25
N THR A 306 56.91 -4.67 2.14
CA THR A 306 58.29 -4.66 2.65
C THR A 306 59.20 -5.54 1.77
N SER A 307 60.27 -4.98 1.22
CA SER A 307 61.20 -5.69 0.32
C SER A 307 62.34 -6.39 1.07
N THR A 308 62.51 -7.69 0.84
CA THR A 308 63.69 -8.47 1.30
C THR A 308 64.14 -9.46 0.22
N THR A 309 65.43 -9.52 -0.08
CA THR A 309 65.98 -10.19 -1.27
C THR A 309 66.58 -11.59 -0.99
N THR A 310 66.23 -12.56 -1.84
CA THR A 310 66.99 -13.77 -2.27
C THR A 310 68.10 -14.38 -1.39
N THR A 311 68.00 -15.69 -1.13
CA THR A 311 69.14 -16.64 -1.23
C THR A 311 68.64 -18.07 -1.50
N THR A 312 69.52 -19.03 -1.83
CA THR A 312 69.17 -20.16 -2.73
C THR A 312 69.71 -21.54 -2.32
N ALA A 313 68.82 -22.55 -2.21
CA ALA A 313 69.07 -24.01 -2.31
C ALA A 313 69.97 -24.67 -1.21
N PRO A 314 70.14 -26.03 -1.14
CA PRO A 314 69.58 -27.11 -1.95
C PRO A 314 68.86 -28.25 -1.16
N SER A 315 68.68 -29.41 -1.80
CA SER A 315 67.78 -30.53 -1.46
C SER A 315 68.32 -31.63 -0.54
N THR A 316 67.40 -32.42 0.05
CA THR A 316 67.61 -33.85 0.38
C THR A 316 66.30 -34.66 0.23
N SER A 317 66.40 -35.99 0.11
CA SER A 317 65.26 -36.90 -0.08
C SER A 317 65.40 -38.18 0.75
N THR A 318 64.29 -38.76 1.23
CA THR A 318 64.27 -40.17 1.68
C THR A 318 62.92 -40.85 1.39
N THR A 319 62.99 -42.11 0.94
CA THR A 319 61.91 -43.10 0.81
C THR A 319 61.42 -43.60 2.20
N THR A 320 60.42 -44.48 2.41
CA THR A 320 60.16 -45.79 1.77
C THR A 320 58.82 -46.41 2.25
N THR A 321 58.22 -47.32 1.44
CA THR A 321 57.35 -48.48 1.82
C THR A 321 55.99 -48.25 2.55
N THR A 322 54.99 -49.17 2.60
CA THR A 322 54.49 -50.25 1.70
C THR A 322 53.19 -50.86 2.29
N ALA A 323 52.05 -50.61 1.63
CA ALA A 323 51.02 -51.59 1.19
C ALA A 323 50.13 -52.36 2.24
N PRO A 324 49.19 -53.29 1.86
CA PRO A 324 47.73 -52.96 1.84
C PRO A 324 46.73 -54.10 2.25
N SER A 325 45.43 -53.96 1.86
CA SER A 325 44.31 -54.96 1.85
C SER A 325 43.63 -55.28 3.21
N THR A 326 42.37 -55.75 3.36
CA THR A 326 41.16 -56.03 2.49
C THR A 326 39.93 -55.24 3.06
N SER A 327 38.66 -55.22 2.62
CA SER A 327 37.75 -55.97 1.70
C SER A 327 37.15 -57.30 2.23
N THR A 328 35.90 -57.76 1.94
CA THR A 328 34.84 -57.32 0.97
C THR A 328 33.41 -57.89 1.28
N THR A 329 32.34 -57.26 0.74
CA THR A 329 31.01 -57.87 0.32
C THR A 329 29.82 -58.02 1.35
N ALA A 330 28.58 -58.11 0.83
CA ALA A 330 27.24 -58.26 1.48
C ALA A 330 26.58 -59.62 1.07
N PRO A 331 25.24 -59.88 0.90
CA PRO A 331 23.95 -59.24 1.31
C PRO A 331 22.89 -60.24 1.90
N SER A 332 21.60 -59.84 2.13
CA SER A 332 20.35 -60.62 1.82
C SER A 332 19.05 -59.96 2.39
N THR A 333 17.86 -60.47 2.03
CA THR A 333 16.48 -59.93 2.23
C THR A 333 15.55 -60.80 3.08
N SER A 334 14.46 -60.24 3.65
CA SER A 334 13.17 -60.95 3.84
C SER A 334 11.96 -60.01 4.00
N THR A 335 10.74 -60.55 3.84
CA THR A 335 9.41 -59.87 3.89
C THR A 335 8.50 -60.54 4.95
N THR A 336 7.39 -59.93 5.41
CA THR A 336 6.04 -60.55 5.63
C THR A 336 5.01 -59.55 6.22
N THR A 337 3.72 -59.89 6.10
CA THR A 337 2.47 -59.08 6.16
C THR A 337 1.76 -58.99 7.54
N THR A 338 0.62 -58.26 7.57
CA THR A 338 -0.54 -58.35 8.53
C THR A 338 -0.39 -57.62 9.88
N THR A 339 -1.40 -57.03 10.55
CA THR A 339 -2.89 -57.05 10.40
C THR A 339 -3.50 -55.72 10.90
N ALA A 340 -4.76 -55.41 10.53
CA ALA A 340 -5.57 -54.34 11.15
C ALA A 340 -6.44 -54.85 12.33
N PRO A 341 -6.90 -53.94 13.22
CA PRO A 341 -8.18 -54.09 13.92
C PRO A 341 -9.14 -52.92 13.66
N SER A 342 -10.36 -52.97 14.21
CA SER A 342 -11.50 -52.12 13.84
C SER A 342 -12.08 -51.29 15.00
N THR A 343 -12.93 -50.31 14.65
CA THR A 343 -14.10 -49.82 15.42
C THR A 343 -13.92 -49.35 16.87
N SER A 344 -14.20 -48.06 17.10
CA SER A 344 -15.34 -47.67 17.97
C SER A 344 -15.81 -46.24 17.69
N THR A 345 -17.13 -46.02 17.75
CA THR A 345 -17.75 -44.69 17.82
C THR A 345 -17.92 -44.29 19.28
N THR A 346 -17.64 -43.03 19.63
CA THR A 346 -18.13 -42.42 20.89
C THR A 346 -18.44 -40.95 20.66
N THR A 347 -19.65 -40.51 21.02
CA THR A 347 -20.09 -39.11 20.93
C THR A 347 -20.00 -38.45 22.30
N THR A 348 -19.22 -37.37 22.44
CA THR A 348 -19.29 -36.51 23.62
C THR A 348 -19.18 -35.02 23.26
N THR A 349 -20.12 -34.26 23.83
CA THR A 349 -20.34 -32.81 23.90
C THR A 349 -19.12 -31.88 23.86
N ALA A 350 -19.32 -30.69 23.29
CA ALA A 350 -18.40 -29.54 23.31
C ALA A 350 -18.24 -28.90 24.72
N PRO A 351 -17.31 -27.94 24.84
CA PRO A 351 -17.67 -26.68 25.52
C PRO A 351 -17.20 -25.40 24.79
N SER A 352 -17.78 -24.27 25.23
CA SER A 352 -17.26 -22.89 25.18
C SER A 352 -16.78 -22.31 23.84
N THR A 353 -17.70 -21.58 23.22
CA THR A 353 -17.49 -20.32 22.49
C THR A 353 -16.37 -19.43 23.04
N SER A 354 -15.61 -18.79 22.14
CA SER A 354 -14.96 -17.50 22.36
C SER A 354 -15.26 -16.59 21.16
N THR A 355 -16.19 -15.66 21.32
CA THR A 355 -16.48 -14.63 20.31
C THR A 355 -15.33 -13.62 20.27
N ALA A 356 -14.75 -13.42 19.09
CA ALA A 356 -14.03 -12.18 18.80
C ALA A 356 -15.06 -11.05 18.68
N SER A 357 -14.72 -9.86 19.17
CA SER A 357 -15.58 -8.68 19.12
C SER A 357 -15.22 -7.81 17.92
N GLU A 358 -16.21 -7.53 17.07
CA GLU A 358 -16.16 -6.40 16.13
C GLU A 358 -16.14 -5.08 16.91
N ALA A 359 -15.56 -4.04 16.32
CA ALA A 359 -15.35 -2.74 16.95
C ALA A 359 -16.37 -1.70 16.45
N ASP A 360 -17.64 -1.87 16.83
CA ASP A 360 -18.67 -0.84 16.68
C ASP A 360 -18.59 0.17 17.84
N GLU A 361 -18.15 1.40 17.53
CA GLU A 361 -18.26 2.59 18.38
C GLU A 361 -18.49 3.80 17.44
N ALA A 362 -19.48 4.69 17.64
CA ALA A 362 -20.44 4.78 18.74
C ALA A 362 -21.77 5.43 18.28
N ASP A 363 -22.85 5.11 18.99
CA ASP A 363 -24.12 5.85 19.01
C ASP A 363 -24.31 6.44 20.42
N ASP A 364 -24.73 7.70 20.53
CA ASP A 364 -24.84 8.40 21.83
C ASP A 364 -26.28 8.87 22.14
N SER A 365 -26.96 8.04 22.91
CA SER A 365 -27.85 8.43 24.02
C SER A 365 -28.76 9.65 23.80
N ALA A 366 -29.71 9.57 22.87
CA ALA A 366 -30.87 10.45 22.92
C ALA A 366 -31.60 10.30 24.29
N SER A 367 -31.99 11.43 24.91
CA SER A 367 -32.78 11.44 26.14
C SER A 367 -34.18 11.99 25.89
N GLU A 368 -35.18 11.36 26.50
CA GLU A 368 -36.59 11.60 26.20
C GLU A 368 -37.10 12.96 26.75
N ALA A 369 -37.99 13.60 25.99
CA ALA A 369 -38.88 14.65 26.45
C ALA A 369 -40.23 14.52 25.71
N ASP A 370 -41.32 14.58 26.45
CA ASP A 370 -42.66 14.22 25.96
C ASP A 370 -43.32 15.23 24.99
N GLU A 371 -44.28 14.69 24.25
CA GLU A 371 -45.50 15.29 23.68
C GLU A 371 -45.71 16.82 23.76
N ASP A 372 -45.97 17.45 22.60
CA ASP A 372 -47.35 17.85 22.25
C ASP A 372 -47.50 17.93 20.71
N ALA A 373 -48.74 17.85 20.20
CA ALA A 373 -49.05 17.88 18.78
C ALA A 373 -50.07 18.99 18.45
N SER A 374 -49.73 19.88 17.51
CA SER A 374 -50.71 20.82 16.94
C SER A 374 -50.55 21.03 15.43
N ASP A 375 -51.69 20.91 14.76
CA ASP A 375 -51.93 21.10 13.33
C ASP A 375 -51.84 22.60 12.93
N ALA A 376 -51.17 22.89 11.81
CA ALA A 376 -51.14 24.22 11.19
C ALA A 376 -50.97 24.11 9.66
N THR A 377 -52.05 24.43 8.95
CA THR A 377 -52.25 24.39 7.50
C THR A 377 -51.29 25.21 6.64
N GLU A 378 -51.24 24.86 5.35
CA GLU A 378 -50.62 25.57 4.22
C GLU A 378 -50.84 27.10 4.20
N THR A 379 -49.89 27.82 3.58
CA THR A 379 -50.21 29.02 2.76
C THR A 379 -49.09 29.29 1.76
N ASP A 380 -49.43 29.39 0.46
CA ASP A 380 -48.56 30.01 -0.54
C ASP A 380 -48.51 31.54 -0.34
N ASP A 381 -47.38 32.17 -0.71
CA ASP A 381 -47.44 33.45 -1.44
C ASP A 381 -46.19 33.63 -2.34
N ASP A 382 -46.34 34.43 -3.39
CA ASP A 382 -45.37 34.62 -4.48
C ASP A 382 -45.06 36.12 -4.66
N SER A 383 -43.78 36.53 -4.68
CA SER A 383 -43.41 37.83 -5.24
C SER A 383 -41.95 37.94 -5.68
N ALA A 384 -41.75 38.52 -6.86
CA ALA A 384 -40.43 38.70 -7.48
C ALA A 384 -39.62 39.91 -6.99
N ALA A 385 -38.30 39.76 -7.13
CA ALA A 385 -37.20 40.72 -7.29
C ALA A 385 -37.47 42.24 -7.45
N THR A 386 -36.51 43.04 -6.98
CA THR A 386 -35.99 44.21 -7.74
C THR A 386 -34.59 44.63 -7.27
N ASP A 387 -33.71 45.02 -8.19
CA ASP A 387 -32.37 45.58 -7.94
C ASP A 387 -32.42 47.08 -7.57
N VAL A 388 -31.44 47.56 -6.79
CA VAL A 388 -30.86 48.93 -6.90
C VAL A 388 -29.39 48.94 -6.41
N ASP A 389 -28.49 49.49 -7.23
CA ASP A 389 -27.07 49.80 -6.92
C ASP A 389 -26.89 50.96 -5.92
N THR A 390 -25.75 51.01 -5.19
CA THR A 390 -24.74 52.12 -5.29
C THR A 390 -23.53 52.02 -4.36
N ASP A 391 -22.42 52.62 -4.82
CA ASP A 391 -21.14 52.95 -4.16
C ASP A 391 -21.25 53.51 -2.71
N THR A 392 -20.20 53.52 -1.86
CA THR A 392 -18.89 54.18 -2.10
C THR A 392 -17.79 53.81 -1.09
N ASP A 393 -16.53 54.06 -1.47
CA ASP A 393 -15.29 54.02 -0.68
C ASP A 393 -15.34 54.62 0.75
N THR A 394 -14.45 54.13 1.63
CA THR A 394 -13.34 54.93 2.20
C THR A 394 -12.31 54.02 2.89
N ALA A 395 -11.02 54.14 2.52
CA ALA A 395 -9.91 53.49 3.23
C ALA A 395 -9.25 54.44 4.26
N THR A 396 -8.69 53.89 5.35
CA THR A 396 -7.74 54.63 6.20
C THR A 396 -6.74 53.68 6.86
N THR A 397 -5.45 54.02 6.75
CA THR A 397 -4.32 53.25 7.30
C THR A 397 -3.85 53.80 8.65
N THR A 398 -3.53 52.95 9.62
CA THR A 398 -2.56 53.29 10.67
C THR A 398 -1.83 52.04 11.15
N ALA A 399 -0.52 52.14 11.38
CA ALA A 399 0.30 51.11 11.99
C ALA A 399 1.04 51.68 13.22
N PRO A 400 1.36 50.84 14.19
CA PRO A 400 2.64 50.97 14.90
C PRO A 400 3.39 49.64 14.99
N ALA A 401 4.68 49.73 15.30
CA ALA A 401 5.61 48.63 15.51
C ALA A 401 6.49 48.93 16.75
N PRO A 402 7.41 48.05 17.17
CA PRO A 402 7.34 46.58 17.25
C PRO A 402 7.49 46.11 18.71
N ALA A 403 7.26 44.82 18.98
CA ALA A 403 7.61 44.18 20.26
C ALA A 403 8.46 42.92 20.03
N THR A 404 9.54 42.76 20.80
CA THR A 404 10.46 41.62 20.72
C THR A 404 10.16 40.58 21.80
N THR A 405 9.85 39.35 21.39
CA THR A 405 9.86 38.17 22.26
C THR A 405 10.44 36.98 21.51
N THR A 406 11.38 36.27 22.13
CA THR A 406 11.92 35.00 21.66
C THR A 406 10.88 33.88 21.74
N SER A 407 10.87 32.98 20.76
CA SER A 407 10.05 31.76 20.77
C SER A 407 10.89 30.55 20.36
N ALA A 408 10.64 29.42 21.02
CA ALA A 408 11.20 28.11 20.67
C ALA A 408 10.55 27.57 19.38
N PRO A 409 11.12 26.55 18.68
CA PRO A 409 10.55 26.05 17.44
C PRO A 409 9.15 25.46 17.67
N SER A 410 8.20 25.87 16.82
CA SER A 410 6.85 25.32 16.80
C SER A 410 6.79 24.11 15.88
N THR A 411 6.30 22.98 16.38
CA THR A 411 5.91 21.84 15.55
C THR A 411 4.68 22.23 14.73
N SER A 412 4.81 22.25 13.41
CA SER A 412 3.75 22.73 12.50
C SER A 412 2.72 21.65 12.20
N THR A 413 1.69 21.53 13.04
CA THR A 413 0.48 20.72 12.78
C THR A 413 -0.50 21.37 11.78
N SER A 414 -0.09 22.45 11.09
CA SER A 414 -0.92 23.23 10.17
C SER A 414 -0.82 22.82 8.69
N SER A 415 0.11 21.92 8.35
CA SER A 415 0.39 21.47 6.98
C SER A 415 -0.79 20.74 6.34
N CYS A 416 -1.39 19.76 7.03
CA CYS A 416 -2.53 18.96 6.55
C CYS A 416 -3.85 19.76 6.34
N LYS A 417 -3.84 21.09 6.52
CA LYS A 417 -4.96 21.98 6.18
C LYS A 417 -4.60 23.05 5.14
N THR A 418 -3.42 23.00 4.51
CA THR A 418 -2.89 24.16 3.74
C THR A 418 -2.34 23.84 2.34
N ARG A 419 -3.25 23.90 1.36
CA ARG A 419 -3.02 24.30 -0.05
C ARG A 419 -1.98 23.54 -0.89
N ALA A 420 -2.51 22.76 -1.85
CA ALA A 420 -1.97 22.83 -3.21
C ALA A 420 -1.99 24.30 -3.70
N ARG A 421 -0.87 24.79 -4.24
CA ARG A 421 -0.83 26.14 -4.86
C ARG A 421 -1.16 26.03 -6.34
N ARG A 422 -2.11 26.84 -6.80
CA ARG A 422 -2.37 27.05 -8.23
C ARG A 422 -1.10 27.57 -8.91
N HIS A 423 -0.78 27.01 -10.07
CA HIS A 423 0.17 27.54 -11.05
C HIS A 423 -0.58 28.00 -12.31
#